data_AF-X1I569-F1
#
_entry.id   AF-X1I569-F1
#
_cell.length_a   1.000
_cell.length_b   1.000
_cell.length_c   1.000
_cell.angle_alpha   90.00
_cell.angle_beta   90.00
_cell.angle_gamma   90.00
#
_symmetry.space_group_name_H-M   'P 1'
#
loop_
_entity.id
_entity.type
_entity.pdbx_description
1 polymer ?
#
loop_
_entity_poly.entity_id
_entity_poly.type
_entity_poly.pdbx_seq_one_letter_code
_entity_poly.pdbx_strand_id
1 'polypeptide(L)' 'MFRINSKFFYFSKRHIKENEVIDKYGSMFIPNKIDFLTKEDFKSFLLIKNNKHWEGIHRQGNMITQDMDKLKKHSKYF' A
#
# COMPACT_ATOMS: atom_id res chain seq x y z
N MET A 1 -27.07 0.44 28.15
CA MET A 1 -26.60 -0.22 26.91
C MET A 1 -26.10 0.86 25.96
N PHE A 2 -24.78 1.03 25.81
CA PHE A 2 -24.22 2.06 24.92
C PHE A 2 -24.26 1.57 23.47
N ARG A 3 -25.02 2.28 22.62
CA ARG A 3 -25.14 1.97 21.19
C ARG A 3 -23.99 2.68 20.46
N ILE A 4 -22.89 1.96 20.24
CA ILE A 4 -21.77 2.47 19.45
C ILE A 4 -22.25 2.71 18.02
N ASN A 5 -22.03 3.92 17.52
CA ASN A 5 -22.48 4.33 16.19
C ASN A 5 -21.69 3.56 15.12
N SER A 6 -22.38 2.88 14.19
CA SER A 6 -21.75 2.05 13.16
C SER A 6 -20.70 2.83 12.35
N LYS A 7 -20.96 4.11 12.10
CA LYS A 7 -20.06 5.02 11.37
C LYS A 7 -18.71 5.21 12.09
N PHE A 8 -18.72 5.28 13.43
CA PHE A 8 -17.51 5.38 14.25
C PHE A 8 -16.69 4.08 14.18
N PHE A 9 -17.38 2.92 14.23
CA PHE A 9 -16.76 1.61 14.10
C PHE A 9 -16.13 1.37 12.71
N TYR A 10 -16.78 1.84 11.64
CA TYR A 10 -16.19 1.79 10.29
C TYR A 10 -14.97 2.70 10.14
N PHE A 11 -14.97 3.88 10.78
CA PHE A 11 -13.82 4.79 10.79
C PHE A 11 -12.61 4.17 11.50
N SER A 12 -12.80 3.62 12.70
CA SER A 12 -11.73 2.99 13.46
C SER A 12 -11.17 1.74 12.76
N LYS A 13 -12.01 0.92 12.13
CA LYS A 13 -11.56 -0.22 11.32
C LYS A 13 -10.72 0.17 10.11
N ARG A 14 -11.00 1.31 9.48
CA ARG A 14 -10.21 1.80 8.34
C ARG A 14 -8.80 2.21 8.80
N HIS A 15 -8.71 2.98 9.89
CA HIS A 15 -7.42 3.39 10.45
C HIS A 15 -6.54 2.21 10.88
N ILE A 16 -7.13 1.15 11.43
CA ILE A 16 -6.36 -0.07 11.77
C ILE A 16 -5.73 -0.68 10.51
N LYS A 17 -6.51 -0.81 9.42
CA LYS A 17 -6.01 -1.35 8.15
C LYS A 17 -4.95 -0.45 7.51
N GLU A 18 -5.12 0.87 7.59
CA GLU A 18 -4.11 1.83 7.10
C GLU A 18 -2.80 1.69 7.86
N ASN A 19 -2.86 1.64 9.19
CA ASN A 19 -1.68 1.48 10.03
C ASN A 19 -0.96 0.15 9.75
N GLU A 20 -1.68 -0.97 9.62
CA GLU A 20 -1.09 -2.27 9.25
C GLU A 20 -0.30 -2.20 7.93
N VAL A 21 -0.80 -1.45 6.95
CA VAL A 21 -0.17 -1.30 5.64
C VAL A 21 1.06 -0.39 5.75
N ILE A 22 0.95 0.73 6.46
CA ILE A 22 2.04 1.68 6.68
C ILE A 22 3.17 1.03 7.46
N ASP A 23 2.88 0.28 8.52
CA ASP A 23 3.88 -0.42 9.33
C ASP A 23 4.67 -1.43 8.50
N LYS A 24 3.99 -2.13 7.58
CA LYS A 24 4.62 -3.17 6.74
C LYS A 24 5.37 -2.63 5.53
N TYR A 25 4.84 -1.60 4.86
CA TYR A 25 5.33 -1.15 3.55
C TYR A 25 5.84 0.30 3.54
N GLY A 26 5.46 1.13 4.51
CA GLY A 26 5.74 2.56 4.49
C GLY A 26 7.22 2.89 4.38
N SER A 27 8.08 2.13 5.05
CA SER A 27 9.55 2.28 4.99
C SER A 27 10.15 1.99 3.61
N MET A 28 9.44 1.32 2.70
CA MET A 28 9.89 1.05 1.33
C MET A 28 9.66 2.26 0.41
N PHE A 29 8.68 3.10 0.74
CA PHE A 29 8.26 4.24 -0.09
C PHE A 29 8.87 5.58 0.34
N ILE A 30 9.80 5.60 1.30
CA ILE A 30 10.51 6.83 1.67
C ILE A 30 11.65 7.14 0.68
N PRO A 31 11.99 8.42 0.42
CA PRO A 31 12.96 8.82 -0.60
C PRO A 31 14.32 8.12 -0.52
N ASN A 32 14.81 7.83 0.68
CA ASN A 32 16.12 7.20 0.90
C ASN A 32 16.09 5.67 0.73
N LYS A 33 14.92 5.04 0.68
CA LYS A 33 14.75 3.57 0.59
C LYS A 33 14.14 3.12 -0.72
N ILE A 34 13.42 4.00 -1.42
CA ILE A 34 12.75 3.68 -2.69
C ILE A 34 13.72 3.16 -3.77
N ASP A 35 14.98 3.58 -3.74
CA ASP A 35 15.99 3.07 -4.69
C ASP A 35 16.26 1.56 -4.53
N PHE A 36 16.01 1.02 -3.34
CA PHE A 36 16.13 -0.40 -3.01
C PHE A 36 14.82 -1.19 -3.23
N LEU A 37 13.72 -0.53 -3.60
CA LEU A 37 12.44 -1.20 -3.85
C LEU A 37 12.58 -2.23 -4.97
N THR A 38 12.27 -3.50 -4.68
CA THR A 38 12.27 -4.56 -5.68
C THR A 38 10.92 -4.68 -6.38
N LYS A 39 10.91 -5.37 -7.52
CA LYS A 39 9.69 -5.70 -8.25
C LYS A 39 8.76 -6.59 -7.42
N GLU A 40 9.35 -7.51 -6.67
CA GLU A 40 8.69 -8.46 -5.80
C GLU A 40 8.05 -7.76 -4.60
N ASP A 41 8.75 -6.81 -3.98
CA ASP A 41 8.22 -5.98 -2.89
C ASP A 41 7.00 -5.19 -3.35
N PHE A 42 7.12 -4.52 -4.50
CA PHE A 42 6.02 -3.72 -5.04
C PHE A 42 4.83 -4.61 -5.44
N LYS A 43 5.05 -5.73 -6.12
CA LYS A 43 3.98 -6.68 -6.45
C LYS A 43 3.32 -7.27 -5.21
N SER A 44 4.09 -7.53 -4.16
CA SER A 44 3.57 -7.97 -2.87
C SER A 44 2.61 -6.91 -2.31
N PHE A 45 2.99 -5.64 -2.32
CA PHE A 45 2.11 -4.53 -1.91
C PHE A 45 0.80 -4.51 -2.71
N LEU A 46 0.81 -4.72 -4.03
CA LEU A 46 -0.39 -4.66 -4.87
C LEU A 46 -1.48 -5.70 -4.55
N LEU A 47 -1.17 -6.77 -3.81
CA LEU A 47 -2.15 -7.79 -3.46
C LEU A 47 -3.20 -7.23 -2.49
N ILE A 48 -4.49 -7.50 -2.72
CA ILE A 48 -5.59 -7.01 -1.85
C ILE A 48 -5.41 -7.43 -0.38
N LYS A 49 -4.87 -8.64 -0.14
CA LYS A 49 -4.55 -9.12 1.21
C LYS A 49 -3.48 -8.29 1.92
N ASN A 50 -2.65 -7.56 1.16
CA ASN A 50 -1.54 -6.76 1.64
C ASN A 50 -1.88 -5.27 1.67
N ASN A 51 -2.36 -4.66 0.58
CA ASN A 51 -2.72 -3.24 0.58
C ASN A 51 -4.04 -2.93 1.30
N LYS A 52 -4.92 -3.92 1.53
CA LYS A 52 -6.22 -3.80 2.23
C LYS A 52 -7.26 -2.81 1.66
N HIS A 53 -6.94 -2.08 0.60
CA HIS A 53 -7.73 -0.94 0.11
C HIS A 53 -8.10 -1.05 -1.38
N TRP A 54 -7.15 -1.46 -2.22
CA TRP A 54 -7.31 -1.46 -3.68
C TRP A 54 -7.39 -2.87 -4.22
N GLU A 55 -8.60 -3.25 -4.60
CA GLU A 55 -8.86 -4.54 -5.21
C GLU A 55 -8.50 -4.54 -6.69
N GLY A 56 -8.02 -5.67 -7.20
CA GLY A 56 -7.77 -5.87 -8.63
C GLY A 56 -6.52 -5.20 -9.22
N ILE A 57 -5.86 -4.29 -8.51
CA ILE A 57 -4.65 -3.61 -9.03
C ILE A 57 -3.46 -4.57 -9.25
N HIS A 58 -3.39 -5.67 -8.48
CA HIS A 58 -2.39 -6.73 -8.67
C HIS A 58 -2.42 -7.34 -10.08
N ARG A 59 -3.57 -7.33 -10.76
CA ARG A 59 -3.69 -7.84 -12.14
C ARG A 59 -2.83 -7.05 -13.13
N GLN A 60 -2.59 -5.78 -12.83
CA GLN A 60 -1.73 -4.89 -13.61
C GLN A 60 -0.27 -4.91 -13.12
N GLY A 61 0.08 -5.75 -12.14
CA GLY A 61 1.39 -5.72 -11.48
C GLY A 61 2.55 -5.89 -12.46
N ASN A 62 2.41 -6.75 -13.47
CA ASN A 62 3.45 -6.92 -14.50
C ASN A 62 3.65 -5.66 -15.35
N MET A 63 2.55 -5.00 -15.73
CA MET A 63 2.58 -3.76 -16.52
C MET A 63 3.16 -2.60 -15.70
N ILE A 64 2.74 -2.44 -14.45
CA ILE A 64 3.23 -1.37 -13.56
C ILE A 64 4.72 -1.54 -13.24
N THR A 65 5.20 -2.78 -13.12
CA THR A 65 6.60 -3.13 -12.81
C THR A 65 7.42 -3.49 -14.05
N GLN A 66 7.00 -3.01 -15.22
CA GLN A 66 7.77 -3.20 -16.46
C GLN A 66 9.03 -2.34 -16.48
N ASP A 67 8.96 -1.14 -15.90
CA ASP A 67 10.08 -0.20 -15.76
C ASP A 67 10.19 0.26 -14.31
N MET A 68 11.07 -0.41 -13.55
CA MET A 68 11.26 -0.14 -12.12
C MET A 68 11.95 1.20 -11.88
N ASP A 69 12.79 1.66 -12.79
CA ASP A 69 13.50 2.93 -12.63
C ASP A 69 12.53 4.10 -12.77
N LYS A 70 11.65 4.03 -13.77
CA LYS A 70 10.55 4.99 -13.91
C LYS A 70 9.59 4.93 -12.73
N LEU A 71 9.25 3.73 -12.23
CA LEU A 71 8.39 3.58 -11.05
C LEU A 71 9.01 4.26 -9.81
N LYS A 72 10.26 3.95 -9.48
CA LYS A 72 10.99 4.54 -8.35
C LYS A 72 11.09 6.06 -8.47
N LYS A 73 11.36 6.56 -9.68
CA LYS A 73 11.42 8.00 -9.94
C LYS A 73 10.09 8.68 -9.65
N HIS A 74 8.94 8.11 -10.04
CA HIS A 74 7.64 8.71 -9.75
C HIS A 74 7.29 8.62 -8.26
N SER A 75 7.60 7.50 -7.61
CA SER A 75 7.34 7.30 -6.18
C SER A 75 8.16 8.21 -5.25
N LYS A 76 9.26 8.82 -5.73
CA LYS A 76 10.06 9.80 -4.96
C LYS A 76 9.35 11.14 -4.71
N TYR A 77 8.33 11.46 -5.51
CA TYR A 77 7.68 12.78 -5.50
C TYR A 77 6.24 12.76 -4.97
N PHE A 78 5.79 11.65 -4.39
CA PHE A 78 4.51 11.48 -3.69
C PHE A 78 4.75 11.22 -2.21
#